data_AF-A0A1J4P4W0-F1
#
_entry.id   AF-A0A1J4P4W0-F1
#
_cell.length_a   1.000
_cell.length_b   1.000
_cell.length_c   1.000
_cell.angle_alpha   90.00
_cell.angle_beta   90.00
_cell.angle_gamma   90.00
#
_symmetry.space_group_name_H-M   'P 1'
#
loop_
_entity.id
_entity.type
_entity.pdbx_description
1 polymer ?
#
loop_
_entity_poly.entity_id
_entity_poly.type
_entity_poly.pdbx_seq_one_letter_code
_entity_poly.pdbx_strand_id
1 'polypeptide(L)' 'MARETRGKAAELLTVREVLDELGGISRRTFYRWRELRLAPACIRLPNGELRVRRDVFDHWLDERAEGAAR' A
#
# COMPACT_ATOMS: atom_id res chain seq x y z
N MET A 1 -24.08 2.55 13.91
CA MET A 1 -22.94 2.58 12.98
C MET A 1 -21.68 2.78 13.80
N ALA A 2 -20.87 1.74 13.94
CA ALA A 2 -19.80 1.66 14.92
C ALA A 2 -18.74 2.74 14.64
N ARG A 3 -18.65 3.67 15.58
CA ARG A 3 -17.52 4.60 15.74
C ARG A 3 -16.39 3.80 16.37
N GLU A 4 -15.65 3.06 15.54
CA GLU A 4 -14.46 2.32 15.95
C GLU A 4 -13.21 3.14 15.64
N THR A 5 -13.00 4.17 16.45
CA THR A 5 -11.78 4.97 16.50
C THR A 5 -10.72 4.32 17.42
N ARG A 6 -10.51 3.01 17.33
CA ARG A 6 -9.51 2.29 18.14
C ARG A 6 -8.64 1.38 17.26
N GLY A 7 -7.50 1.93 16.83
CA GLY A 7 -6.39 1.13 16.27
C GLY A 7 -6.16 1.26 14.76
N LYS A 8 -6.30 2.45 14.16
CA LYS A 8 -6.02 2.67 12.72
C LYS A 8 -4.56 2.42 12.28
N ALA A 9 -3.66 2.08 13.21
CA ALA A 9 -2.21 2.00 12.99
C ALA A 9 -1.67 0.59 12.63
N ALA A 10 -2.52 -0.44 12.55
CA ALA A 10 -2.08 -1.82 12.33
C ALA A 10 -2.78 -2.54 11.16
N GLU A 11 -3.51 -1.82 10.30
CA GLU A 11 -4.14 -2.45 9.14
C GLU A 11 -3.07 -2.81 8.09
N LEU A 12 -2.94 -4.10 7.81
CA LEU A 12 -1.99 -4.67 6.85
C LEU A 12 -2.73 -5.10 5.58
N LEU A 13 -2.65 -4.28 4.55
CA LEU A 13 -3.18 -4.56 3.23
C LEU A 13 -2.38 -5.67 2.54
N THR A 14 -3.08 -6.60 1.92
CA THR A 14 -2.50 -7.51 0.95
C THR A 14 -2.17 -6.77 -0.35
N VAL A 15 -1.29 -7.37 -1.17
CA VAL A 15 -1.07 -6.87 -2.53
C VAL A 15 -2.38 -6.75 -3.30
N ARG A 16 -3.34 -7.67 -3.11
CA ARG A 16 -4.62 -7.61 -3.81
C ARG A 16 -5.42 -6.37 -3.43
N GLU A 17 -5.51 -6.06 -2.15
CA GLU A 17 -6.21 -4.86 -1.66
C GLU A 17 -5.52 -3.60 -2.16
N VAL A 18 -4.19 -3.54 -2.12
CA VAL A 18 -3.44 -2.40 -2.70
C VAL A 18 -3.76 -2.22 -4.19
N LEU A 19 -3.84 -3.30 -4.97
CA LEU A 19 -4.18 -3.20 -6.39
C LEU A 19 -5.61 -2.74 -6.63
N ASP A 20 -6.54 -3.18 -5.77
CA ASP A 20 -7.96 -2.79 -5.82
C ASP A 20 -8.12 -1.30 -5.53
N GLU A 21 -7.50 -0.81 -4.44
CA GLU A 21 -7.50 0.61 -4.04
C GLU A 21 -6.87 1.52 -5.11
N LEU A 22 -5.90 1.01 -5.88
CA LEU A 22 -5.27 1.73 -6.99
C LEU A 22 -6.10 1.72 -8.29
N GLY A 23 -7.33 1.20 -8.27
CA GLY A 23 -8.20 1.11 -9.44
C GLY A 23 -8.01 -0.15 -10.28
N GLY A 24 -7.58 -1.26 -9.67
CA GLY A 24 -7.44 -2.56 -10.32
C GLY A 24 -6.14 -2.76 -11.11
N ILE A 25 -5.04 -2.19 -10.64
CA ILE A 25 -3.73 -2.31 -11.31
C ILE A 25 -3.30 -3.79 -11.39
N SER A 26 -2.64 -4.17 -12.49
CA SER A 26 -2.08 -5.51 -12.64
C SER A 26 -0.95 -5.78 -11.65
N ARG A 27 -0.92 -7.00 -11.05
CA ARG A 27 0.19 -7.47 -10.19
C ARG A 27 1.56 -7.24 -10.82
N ARG A 28 1.69 -7.49 -12.13
CA ARG A 28 2.93 -7.30 -12.88
C ARG A 28 3.44 -5.86 -12.78
N THR A 29 2.56 -4.87 -12.89
CA THR A 29 2.90 -3.45 -12.75
C THR A 29 3.41 -3.15 -11.35
N PHE A 30 2.75 -3.69 -10.32
CA PHE A 30 3.18 -3.52 -8.93
C PHE A 30 4.54 -4.18 -8.64
N TYR A 31 4.80 -5.39 -9.15
CA TYR A 31 6.12 -6.01 -9.03
C TYR A 31 7.19 -5.18 -9.76
N ARG A 32 6.89 -4.65 -10.95
CA ARG A 32 7.80 -3.74 -11.66
C ARG A 32 8.10 -2.49 -10.83
N TRP A 33 7.10 -1.91 -10.17
CA TRP A 33 7.33 -0.78 -9.26
C TRP A 33 8.22 -1.16 -8.08
N ARG A 34 8.11 -2.38 -7.54
CA ARG A 34 9.01 -2.87 -6.49
C ARG A 34 10.45 -3.00 -6.98
N GLU A 35 10.66 -3.52 -8.18
CA GLU A 35 12.00 -3.61 -8.80
C GLU A 35 12.61 -2.22 -9.00
N LEU A 36 11.79 -1.25 -9.38
CA LEU A 36 12.17 0.14 -9.56
C LEU A 36 12.24 0.95 -8.25
N ARG A 37 11.97 0.33 -7.09
CA ARG A 37 11.88 0.98 -5.77
C ARG A 37 10.85 2.12 -5.72
N LEU A 38 9.83 2.05 -6.57
CA LEU A 38 8.72 2.99 -6.65
C LEU A 38 7.48 2.51 -5.87
N ALA A 39 7.45 1.26 -5.40
CA ALA A 39 6.34 0.71 -4.63
C ALA A 39 6.43 1.08 -3.13
N PRO A 40 5.31 1.07 -2.39
CA PRO A 40 5.31 1.26 -0.94
C PRO A 40 6.11 0.15 -0.23
N ALA A 41 6.55 0.42 1.00
CA ALA A 41 7.32 -0.55 1.77
C ALA A 41 6.49 -1.80 2.06
N CYS A 42 6.90 -2.91 1.46
CA CYS A 42 6.25 -4.22 1.60
C CYS A 42 6.95 -5.02 2.70
N ILE A 43 6.17 -5.53 3.64
CA ILE A 43 6.57 -6.50 4.65
C ILE A 43 6.42 -7.90 4.05
N ARG A 44 7.52 -8.63 3.95
CA ARG A 44 7.49 -10.04 3.55
C ARG A 44 7.25 -10.89 4.79
N LEU A 45 6.15 -11.63 4.79
CA LEU A 45 5.81 -12.59 5.83
C LEU A 45 6.61 -13.90 5.65
N PRO A 46 6.80 -14.70 6.72
CA PRO A 46 7.50 -15.98 6.64
C PRO A 46 6.82 -16.99 5.71
N ASN A 47 5.51 -16.82 5.44
CA ASN A 47 4.77 -17.64 4.47
C ASN A 47 4.96 -17.19 3.00
N GLY A 48 5.75 -16.14 2.74
CA GLY A 48 6.03 -15.62 1.41
C GLY A 48 5.03 -14.57 0.90
N GLU A 49 3.96 -14.28 1.64
CA GLU A 49 3.02 -13.21 1.30
C GLU A 49 3.62 -11.83 1.58
N LEU A 50 3.12 -10.84 0.84
CA LEU A 50 3.49 -9.44 1.00
C LEU A 50 2.33 -8.69 1.64
N ARG A 51 2.65 -7.94 2.69
CA ARG A 51 1.74 -7.02 3.36
C ARG A 51 2.26 -5.61 3.26
N VAL A 52 1.37 -4.64 3.10
CA VAL A 52 1.68 -3.22 3.10
C VAL A 52 0.90 -2.61 4.25
N ARG A 53 1.56 -1.82 5.11
CA ARG A 53 0.85 -1.08 6.14
C ARG A 53 -0.02 0.00 5.49
N ARG A 54 -1.26 0.13 5.94
CA ARG A 54 -2.19 1.15 5.47
C ARG A 54 -1.58 2.55 5.56
N ASP A 55 -1.01 2.91 6.71
CA ASP A 55 -0.34 4.20 6.91
C ASP A 55 0.78 4.47 5.89
N VAL A 56 1.57 3.44 5.56
CA VAL A 56 2.68 3.57 4.59
C VAL A 56 2.14 3.71 3.17
N PHE A 57 1.06 2.99 2.85
CA PHE A 57 0.41 3.11 1.56
C PHE A 57 -0.20 4.49 1.36
N ASP A 58 -0.89 5.02 2.38
CA ASP A 58 -1.47 6.37 2.36
C ASP A 58 -0.38 7.44 2.23
N HIS A 59 0.72 7.34 3.00
CA HIS A 59 1.88 8.25 2.84
C HIS A 59 2.50 8.16 1.45
N TRP A 60 2.61 6.95 0.90
CA TRP A 60 3.15 6.74 -0.45
C TRP A 60 2.27 7.37 -1.55
N LEU A 61 0.95 7.36 -1.36
CA LEU A 61 -0.01 8.04 -2.23
C LEU A 61 0.12 9.57 -2.11
N ASP A 62 0.24 10.08 -0.89
CA ASP A 62 0.42 11.51 -0.61
C ASP A 62 1.68 12.06 -1.29
N GLU A 63 2.82 11.38 -1.18
CA GLU A 63 4.07 11.76 -1.85
C GLU A 63 4.00 11.77 -3.39
N ARG A 64 3.00 11.09 -3.97
CA ARG A 64 2.83 10.94 -5.43
C ARG A 64 1.66 11.71 -6.01
N ALA A 65 0.77 12.22 -5.18
CA ALA A 65 -0.27 13.13 -5.64
C ALA A 65 0.43 14.35 -6.25
N GLU A 66 0.10 14.73 -7.49
CA GLU A 66 0.69 15.87 -8.23
C GLU A 66 0.44 17.25 -7.58
N GLY A 67 0.05 17.30 -6.30
CA GLY A 67 0.02 18.49 -5.44
C GLY A 67 1.08 18.49 -4.32
N ALA A 68 1.83 17.40 -4.12
CA ALA A 68 3.03 17.37 -3.27
C ALA A 68 4.28 17.80 -4.05
N ALA A 69 4.10 18.73 -5.00
CA ALA A 69 5.18 19.52 -5.56
C ALA A 69 5.69 20.43 -4.45
N ARG A 70 6.93 20.19 -4.03
CA ARG A 70 7.73 21.21 -3.36
C ARG A 70 8.21 22.22 -4.38
#